data_AF-A0A937FSJ2-F1
#
_entry.id   AF-A0A937FSJ2-F1
#
_cell.length_a   1.000
_cell.length_b   1.000
_cell.length_c   1.000
_cell.angle_alpha   90.00
_cell.angle_beta   90.00
_cell.angle_gamma   90.00
#
_symmetry.space_group_name_H-M   'P 1'
#
loop_
_entity.id
_entity.type
_entity.pdbx_description
1 polymer ?
#
loop_
_entity_poly.entity_id
_entity_poly.type
_entity_poly.pdbx_seq_one_letter_code
_entity_poly.pdbx_strand_id
1 'polypeptide(L)'
;MPPAQIKAFAASRGTRAKTDRIDAELIARFMAFRPDAGRVLPHEKIRLLRALTSKRGQLVETRKRLLAQIKAHRKLGSPDMFDAMDAELKDLLDRQIAELNVRIEQTLASDDDLAAIARVLRSVPGNGPVASTMLIAEMPEIGQLSGEQAAALAGLAPIAHDSGSMRGKRAIGGGRRQLRHVMFQAALVASHHNPVLKTVAD
;
A
#
# COMPACT_ATOMS: atom_id res chain seq x y z
N MET A 1 -5.81 4.49 -13.50
CA MET A 1 -5.23 3.53 -14.47
C MET A 1 -3.77 3.27 -14.15
N PRO A 2 -3.26 2.05 -14.32
CA PRO A 2 -1.84 1.75 -14.15
C PRO A 2 -0.99 2.39 -15.25
N PRO A 3 0.10 3.14 -14.93
CA PRO A 3 0.96 3.77 -15.94
C PRO A 3 1.56 2.79 -16.96
N ALA A 4 1.81 1.55 -16.54
CA ALA A 4 2.33 0.49 -17.42
C ALA A 4 1.38 0.18 -18.60
N GLN A 5 0.07 0.26 -18.39
CA GLN A 5 -0.91 0.02 -19.45
C GLN A 5 -0.93 1.16 -20.47
N ILE A 6 -0.84 2.41 -19.99
CA ILE A 6 -0.71 3.58 -20.87
C ILE A 6 0.58 3.49 -21.69
N LYS A 7 1.70 3.10 -21.06
CA LYS A 7 2.98 2.91 -21.75
C LYS A 7 2.92 1.80 -22.81
N ALA A 8 2.28 0.67 -22.51
CA ALA A 8 2.07 -0.40 -23.46
C ALA A 8 1.20 0.03 -24.64
N PHE A 9 0.15 0.83 -24.38
CA PHE A 9 -0.69 1.43 -25.42
C PHE A 9 0.06 2.46 -26.28
N ALA A 10 0.94 3.26 -25.68
CA ALA A 10 1.84 4.16 -26.42
C ALA A 10 2.73 3.36 -27.38
N ALA A 11 3.32 2.28 -26.87
CA ALA A 11 4.21 1.41 -27.63
C ALA A 11 3.47 0.73 -28.80
N SER A 12 2.24 0.24 -28.58
CA SER A 12 1.43 -0.37 -29.65
C SER A 12 1.04 0.64 -30.74
N ARG A 13 1.02 1.94 -30.43
CA ARG A 13 0.75 3.02 -31.39
C ARG A 13 2.00 3.58 -32.07
N GLY A 14 3.19 3.14 -31.69
CA GLY A 14 4.46 3.67 -32.22
C GLY A 14 4.74 5.12 -31.79
N THR A 15 4.08 5.64 -30.75
CA THR A 15 4.28 7.01 -30.28
C THR A 15 5.65 7.14 -29.63
N ARG A 16 6.60 7.80 -30.31
CA ARG A 16 7.98 8.02 -29.82
C ARG A 16 8.20 9.39 -29.17
N ALA A 17 7.44 10.39 -29.58
CA ALA A 17 7.53 11.75 -29.02
C ALA A 17 6.75 11.84 -27.70
N LYS A 18 7.33 12.51 -26.70
CA LYS A 18 6.71 12.75 -25.40
C LYS A 18 6.56 14.26 -25.17
N THR A 19 5.31 14.70 -25.06
CA THR A 19 4.93 16.06 -24.63
C THR A 19 3.65 15.95 -23.79
N ASP A 20 3.39 16.92 -22.91
CA ASP A 20 2.19 16.90 -22.07
C ASP A 20 0.89 16.78 -22.89
N ARG A 21 0.86 17.43 -24.07
CA ARG A 21 -0.26 17.33 -25.02
C ARG A 21 -0.44 15.92 -25.58
N ILE A 22 0.65 15.27 -25.99
CA ILE A 22 0.61 13.90 -26.52
C ILE A 22 0.23 12.91 -25.42
N ASP A 23 0.75 13.08 -24.20
CA ASP A 23 0.44 12.23 -23.06
C ASP A 23 -1.05 12.36 -22.67
N ALA A 24 -1.59 13.58 -22.63
CA ALA A 24 -3.00 13.82 -22.37
C ALA A 24 -3.92 13.17 -23.43
N GLU A 25 -3.58 13.33 -24.71
CA GLU A 25 -4.32 12.72 -25.81
C GLU A 25 -4.25 11.19 -25.76
N LEU A 26 -3.08 10.62 -25.46
CA LEU A 26 -2.88 9.18 -25.32
C LEU A 26 -3.74 8.62 -24.18
N ILE A 27 -3.79 9.30 -23.03
CA ILE A 27 -4.63 8.92 -21.89
C ILE A 27 -6.10 8.97 -22.28
N ALA A 28 -6.56 10.04 -22.94
CA ALA A 28 -7.95 10.17 -23.38
C ALA A 28 -8.35 9.04 -24.35
N ARG A 29 -7.50 8.74 -25.34
CA ARG A 29 -7.70 7.63 -26.28
C ARG A 29 -7.72 6.27 -25.58
N PHE A 30 -6.84 6.05 -24.60
CA PHE A 30 -6.84 4.82 -23.82
C PHE A 30 -8.13 4.67 -22.99
N MET A 31 -8.62 5.75 -22.38
CA MET A 31 -9.90 5.75 -21.65
C MET A 31 -11.08 5.45 -22.57
N ALA A 32 -11.11 6.05 -23.77
CA ALA A 32 -12.14 5.75 -24.76
C ALA A 32 -12.08 4.28 -25.24
N PHE A 33 -10.88 3.72 -25.37
CA PHE A 33 -10.68 2.32 -25.75
C PHE A 33 -11.04 1.33 -24.63
N ARG A 34 -10.86 1.74 -23.37
CA ARG A 34 -11.19 0.94 -22.18
C ARG A 34 -12.05 1.77 -21.21
N PRO A 35 -13.35 1.97 -21.50
CA PRO A 35 -14.23 2.77 -20.64
C PRO A 35 -14.27 2.22 -19.21
N ASP A 36 -14.22 0.89 -19.05
CA ASP A 36 -14.22 0.22 -17.74
C ASP A 36 -12.88 0.28 -17.00
N ALA A 37 -11.79 0.71 -17.67
CA ALA A 37 -10.49 0.89 -17.01
C ALA A 37 -10.42 2.19 -16.21
N GLY A 38 -11.43 3.06 -16.34
CA GLY A 38 -11.56 4.29 -15.57
C GLY A 38 -11.61 4.00 -14.06
N ARG A 39 -10.76 4.70 -13.29
CA ARG A 39 -10.95 4.73 -11.83
C ARG A 39 -11.99 5.80 -11.54
N VAL A 40 -13.08 5.44 -10.90
CA VAL A 40 -13.98 6.42 -10.28
C VAL A 40 -13.17 7.18 -9.23
N LEU A 41 -13.36 8.50 -9.18
CA LEU A 41 -12.75 9.31 -8.14
C LEU A 41 -13.30 8.81 -6.79
N PRO A 42 -12.46 8.29 -5.88
CA PRO A 42 -12.96 7.77 -4.61
C PRO A 42 -13.64 8.87 -3.81
N HIS A 43 -14.60 8.49 -2.96
CA HIS A 43 -15.25 9.39 -2.03
C HIS A 43 -14.23 10.19 -1.20
N GLU A 44 -14.58 11.41 -0.80
CA GLU A 44 -13.67 12.35 -0.15
C GLU A 44 -12.95 11.75 1.07
N LYS A 45 -13.69 11.08 1.95
CA LYS A 45 -13.13 10.42 3.14
C LYS A 45 -12.09 9.36 2.79
N ILE A 46 -12.29 8.58 1.72
CA ILE A 46 -11.30 7.58 1.26
C ILE A 46 -10.04 8.29 0.77
N ARG A 47 -10.16 9.40 0.04
CA ARG A 47 -9.01 10.19 -0.39
C ARG A 47 -8.24 10.78 0.80
N LEU A 48 -8.96 11.27 1.81
CA LEU A 48 -8.37 11.75 3.07
C LEU A 48 -7.61 10.63 3.78
N LEU A 49 -8.22 9.45 3.94
CA LEU A 49 -7.56 8.28 4.54
C LEU A 49 -6.31 7.87 3.76
N ARG A 50 -6.32 7.91 2.43
CA ARG A 50 -5.12 7.67 1.60
C ARG A 50 -4.01 8.68 1.89
N ALA A 51 -4.36 9.96 1.99
CA ALA A 51 -3.37 11.00 2.29
C ALA A 51 -2.75 10.80 3.69
N LEU A 52 -3.60 10.54 4.70
CA LEU A 52 -3.16 10.30 6.08
C LEU A 52 -2.29 9.05 6.20
N THR A 53 -2.73 7.91 5.63
CA THR A 53 -1.99 6.65 5.67
C THR A 53 -0.66 6.73 4.91
N SER A 54 -0.64 7.39 3.75
CA SER A 54 0.58 7.65 2.98
C SER A 54 1.57 8.49 3.79
N LYS A 55 1.12 9.60 4.39
CA LYS A 55 1.99 10.46 5.20
C LYS A 55 2.52 9.73 6.43
N ARG A 56 1.66 8.97 7.13
CA ARG A 56 2.05 8.12 8.26
C ARG A 56 3.13 7.11 7.84
N GLY A 57 2.93 6.43 6.70
CA GLY A 57 3.90 5.49 6.15
C GLY A 57 5.27 6.13 5.89
N GLN A 58 5.29 7.35 5.33
CA GLN A 58 6.52 8.11 5.13
C GLN A 58 7.24 8.39 6.45
N LEU A 59 6.53 8.86 7.48
CA LEU A 59 7.15 9.15 8.79
C LEU A 59 7.68 7.89 9.46
N VAL A 60 6.96 6.77 9.37
CA VAL A 60 7.44 5.47 9.87
C VAL A 60 8.73 5.04 9.18
N GLU A 61 8.83 5.20 7.86
CA GLU A 61 10.06 4.87 7.12
C GLU A 61 11.22 5.83 7.46
N THR A 62 10.94 7.13 7.64
CA THR A 62 11.94 8.11 8.12
C THR A 62 12.45 7.73 9.50
N ARG A 63 11.56 7.39 10.42
CA ARG A 63 11.92 6.93 11.77
C ARG A 63 12.76 5.66 11.72
N LYS A 64 12.38 4.68 10.90
CA LYS A 64 13.15 3.45 10.72
C LYS A 64 14.57 3.72 10.21
N ARG A 65 14.70 4.65 9.26
CA ARG A 65 16.01 5.08 8.73
C ARG A 65 16.87 5.74 9.80
N LEU A 66 16.28 6.63 10.61
CA LEU A 66 16.96 7.28 11.73
C LEU A 66 17.49 6.23 12.73
N LEU A 67 16.66 5.27 13.14
CA LEU A 67 17.09 4.22 14.06
C LEU A 67 18.24 3.36 13.49
N ALA A 68 18.22 3.09 12.19
CA ALA A 68 19.32 2.40 11.53
C ALA A 68 20.61 3.24 11.53
N GLN A 69 20.52 4.55 11.30
CA GLN A 69 21.66 5.48 11.36
C GLN A 69 22.25 5.57 12.78
N ILE A 70 21.41 5.74 13.80
CA ILE A 70 21.82 5.72 15.22
C ILE A 70 22.60 4.45 15.54
N LYS A 71 22.07 3.29 15.12
CA LYS A 71 22.74 1.99 15.33
C LYS A 71 24.10 1.92 14.61
N ALA A 72 24.21 2.50 13.41
CA ALA A 72 25.45 2.56 12.66
C ALA A 72 26.50 3.45 13.35
N HIS A 73 26.10 4.66 13.78
CA HIS A 73 26.99 5.60 14.49
C HIS A 73 27.54 5.01 15.79
N ARG A 74 26.68 4.35 16.58
CA ARG A 74 27.11 3.66 17.80
C ARG A 74 28.14 2.56 17.53
N LYS A 75 27.99 1.82 16.42
CA LYS A 75 28.96 0.78 16.03
C LYS A 75 30.31 1.37 15.60
N LEU A 76 30.32 2.59 15.06
CA LEU A 76 31.53 3.29 14.62
C LEU A 76 32.26 4.01 15.76
N GLY A 77 31.76 3.95 17.00
CA GLY A 77 32.43 4.55 18.16
C GLY A 77 32.30 6.07 18.22
N SER A 78 31.18 6.64 17.76
CA SER A 78 30.84 8.06 17.93
C SER A 78 29.64 8.25 18.88
N PRO A 79 29.70 7.80 20.15
CA PRO A 79 28.48 7.43 20.87
C PRO A 79 27.65 8.63 21.35
N ASP A 80 28.26 9.80 21.55
CA ASP A 80 27.60 10.85 22.35
C ASP A 80 27.35 12.16 21.58
N MET A 81 27.90 12.33 20.37
CA MET A 81 27.88 13.63 19.68
C MET A 81 26.50 14.01 19.14
N PHE A 82 25.67 13.02 18.79
CA PHE A 82 24.37 13.24 18.16
C PHE A 82 23.18 12.71 18.99
N ASP A 83 23.43 12.10 20.14
CA ASP A 83 22.40 11.38 20.91
C ASP A 83 21.21 12.29 21.27
N ALA A 84 21.47 13.55 21.66
CA ALA A 84 20.40 14.51 21.96
C ALA A 84 19.58 14.89 20.71
N MET A 85 20.24 15.12 19.58
CA MET A 85 19.59 15.46 18.30
C MET A 85 18.77 14.28 17.77
N ASP A 86 19.33 13.07 17.86
CA ASP A 86 18.70 11.83 17.44
C ASP A 86 17.47 11.51 18.31
N ALA A 87 17.56 11.73 19.62
CA ALA A 87 16.44 11.61 20.54
C ALA A 87 15.31 12.61 20.22
N GLU A 88 15.65 13.89 20.03
CA GLU A 88 14.67 14.92 19.70
C GLU A 88 13.95 14.62 18.38
N LEU A 89 14.70 14.24 17.34
CA LEU A 89 14.12 13.90 16.04
C LEU A 89 13.24 12.65 16.11
N LYS A 90 13.67 11.63 16.85
CA LYS A 90 12.88 10.41 17.08
C LYS A 90 11.56 10.76 17.79
N ASP A 91 11.61 11.59 18.82
CA ASP A 91 10.43 11.95 19.60
C ASP A 91 9.47 12.85 18.81
N LEU A 92 9.98 13.72 17.94
CA LEU A 92 9.17 14.45 16.97
C LEU A 92 8.43 13.49 16.02
N LEU A 93 9.13 12.52 15.45
CA LEU A 93 8.54 11.54 14.53
C LEU A 93 7.49 10.67 15.25
N ASP A 94 7.77 10.24 16.48
CA ASP A 94 6.84 9.46 17.30
C ASP A 94 5.55 10.24 17.58
N ARG A 95 5.66 11.52 17.98
CA ARG A 95 4.49 12.38 18.19
C ARG A 95 3.67 12.59 16.92
N GLN A 96 4.30 12.88 15.79
CA GLN A 96 3.60 13.06 14.52
C GLN A 96 2.91 11.78 14.03
N ILE A 97 3.54 10.63 14.21
CA ILE A 97 2.93 9.33 13.89
C ILE A 97 1.71 9.08 14.78
N ALA A 98 1.81 9.36 16.09
CA ALA A 98 0.70 9.21 17.03
C ALA A 98 -0.46 10.15 16.66
N GLU A 99 -0.18 11.40 16.33
CA GLU A 99 -1.19 12.37 15.89
C GLU A 99 -1.89 11.90 14.60
N LEU A 100 -1.15 11.39 13.62
CA LEU A 100 -1.74 10.83 12.41
C LEU A 100 -2.60 9.60 12.69
N ASN A 101 -2.21 8.74 13.64
CA ASN A 101 -3.04 7.61 14.05
C ASN A 101 -4.38 8.09 14.63
N VAL A 102 -4.36 9.12 15.50
CA VAL A 102 -5.59 9.70 16.07
C VAL A 102 -6.48 10.27 14.97
N ARG A 103 -5.92 11.06 14.05
CA ARG A 103 -6.67 11.63 12.92
C ARG A 103 -7.29 10.56 12.02
N ILE A 104 -6.59 9.45 11.81
CA ILE A 104 -7.08 8.30 11.05
C ILE A 104 -8.30 7.67 11.75
N GLU A 105 -8.18 7.37 13.05
CA GLU A 105 -9.29 6.79 13.82
C GLU A 105 -10.50 7.73 13.87
N GLN A 106 -10.27 9.04 14.06
CA GLN A 106 -11.35 10.04 14.01
C GLN A 106 -12.03 10.09 12.65
N THR A 107 -11.27 10.03 11.56
CA THR A 107 -11.83 10.01 10.20
C THR A 107 -12.70 8.76 9.99
N LEU A 108 -12.25 7.59 10.45
CA LEU A 108 -13.05 6.37 10.39
C LEU A 108 -14.30 6.46 11.27
N ALA A 109 -14.18 6.97 12.50
CA ALA A 109 -15.29 7.07 13.45
C ALA A 109 -16.34 8.11 13.03
N SER A 110 -15.97 9.10 12.21
CA SER A 110 -16.90 10.09 11.65
C SER A 110 -17.84 9.54 10.56
N ASP A 111 -17.78 8.25 10.27
CA ASP A 111 -18.53 7.58 9.22
C ASP A 111 -18.94 6.18 9.67
N ASP A 112 -20.25 5.96 9.86
CA ASP A 112 -20.75 4.71 10.43
C ASP A 112 -20.41 3.50 9.55
N ASP A 113 -20.44 3.66 8.22
CA ASP A 113 -20.10 2.60 7.27
C ASP A 113 -18.61 2.27 7.34
N LEU A 114 -17.73 3.27 7.32
CA LEU A 114 -16.28 3.03 7.45
C LEU A 114 -15.91 2.45 8.81
N ALA A 115 -16.56 2.90 9.89
CA ALA A 115 -16.38 2.35 11.22
C ALA A 115 -16.82 0.88 11.29
N ALA A 116 -17.95 0.54 10.67
CA ALA A 116 -18.42 -0.84 10.58
C ALA A 116 -17.46 -1.73 9.78
N ILE A 117 -17.00 -1.27 8.60
CA ILE A 117 -16.01 -1.99 7.79
C ILE A 117 -14.71 -2.19 8.58
N ALA A 118 -14.21 -1.14 9.25
CA ALA A 118 -13.01 -1.23 10.07
C ALA A 118 -13.15 -2.26 11.20
N ARG A 119 -14.31 -2.31 11.86
CA ARG A 119 -14.62 -3.30 12.92
C ARG A 119 -14.58 -4.73 12.38
N VAL A 120 -15.21 -4.97 11.23
CA VAL A 120 -15.21 -6.29 10.58
C VAL A 120 -13.79 -6.69 10.19
N LEU A 121 -13.03 -5.81 9.56
CA LEU A 121 -11.64 -6.09 9.18
C LEU A 121 -10.75 -6.38 10.38
N ARG A 122 -10.92 -5.63 11.48
CA ARG A 122 -10.15 -5.81 12.74
C ARG A 122 -10.52 -7.09 13.50
N SER A 123 -11.66 -7.70 13.21
CA SER A 123 -12.05 -8.98 13.85
C SER A 123 -11.22 -10.17 13.36
N VAL A 124 -10.55 -10.04 12.22
CA VAL A 124 -9.67 -11.08 11.67
C VAL A 124 -8.32 -11.04 12.39
N PRO A 125 -7.87 -12.14 13.03
CA PRO A 125 -6.58 -12.17 13.70
C PRO A 125 -5.43 -11.78 12.74
N GLY A 126 -4.55 -10.89 13.21
CA GLY A 126 -3.47 -10.30 12.40
C GLY A 126 -3.83 -8.99 11.70
N ASN A 127 -5.11 -8.65 11.55
CA ASN A 127 -5.54 -7.36 11.02
C ASN A 127 -5.69 -6.32 12.13
N GLY A 128 -4.64 -5.53 12.37
CA GLY A 128 -4.69 -4.39 13.28
C GLY A 128 -5.23 -3.10 12.63
N PRO A 129 -5.29 -1.99 13.40
CA PRO A 129 -5.79 -0.69 12.92
C PRO A 129 -5.11 -0.18 11.63
N VAL A 130 -3.81 -0.43 11.49
CA VAL A 130 -3.03 -0.05 10.30
C VAL A 130 -3.46 -0.85 9.08
N ALA A 131 -3.62 -2.17 9.23
CA ALA A 131 -4.02 -3.06 8.15
C ALA A 131 -5.45 -2.79 7.70
N SER A 132 -6.38 -2.64 8.64
CA SER A 132 -7.77 -2.32 8.34
C SER A 132 -7.90 -0.98 7.61
N THR A 133 -7.20 0.05 8.08
CA THR A 133 -7.25 1.37 7.45
C THR A 133 -6.62 1.33 6.06
N MET A 134 -5.50 0.63 5.89
CA MET A 134 -4.84 0.49 4.59
C MET A 134 -5.74 -0.24 3.59
N LEU A 135 -6.47 -1.28 4.01
CA LEU A 135 -7.46 -1.95 3.17
C LEU A 135 -8.58 -1.01 2.77
N ILE A 136 -9.17 -0.25 3.70
CA ILE A 136 -10.24 0.72 3.39
C ILE A 136 -9.74 1.81 2.44
N ALA A 137 -8.57 2.37 2.72
CA ALA A 137 -8.01 3.47 1.95
C ALA A 137 -7.60 2.99 0.55
N GLU A 138 -6.73 1.98 0.48
CA GLU A 138 -6.12 1.55 -0.77
C GLU A 138 -6.99 0.57 -1.55
N MET A 139 -7.91 -0.17 -0.91
CA MET A 139 -8.80 -1.15 -1.54
C MET A 139 -10.26 -0.96 -1.13
N PRO A 140 -10.90 0.14 -1.56
CA PRO A 140 -12.32 0.36 -1.29
C PRO A 140 -13.24 -0.65 -1.97
N GLU A 141 -12.73 -1.42 -2.94
CA GLU A 141 -13.46 -2.49 -3.62
C GLU A 141 -13.51 -3.79 -2.80
N ILE A 142 -12.87 -3.83 -1.63
CA ILE A 142 -12.86 -5.00 -0.74
C ILE A 142 -14.30 -5.38 -0.35
N GLY A 143 -14.63 -6.67 -0.45
CA GLY A 143 -15.99 -7.19 -0.24
C GLY A 143 -16.83 -7.31 -1.53
N GLN A 144 -16.42 -6.65 -2.62
CA GLN A 144 -17.00 -6.86 -3.96
C GLN A 144 -16.13 -7.75 -4.86
N LEU A 145 -14.88 -7.97 -4.45
CA LEU A 145 -13.88 -8.76 -5.17
C LEU A 145 -13.84 -10.21 -4.65
N SER A 146 -13.54 -11.15 -5.55
CA SER A 146 -13.10 -12.49 -5.13
C SER A 146 -11.76 -12.41 -4.39
N GLY A 147 -11.41 -13.48 -3.65
CA GLY A 147 -10.12 -13.55 -2.95
C GLY A 147 -8.93 -13.46 -3.90
N GLU A 148 -9.02 -14.08 -5.07
CA GLU A 148 -8.00 -14.04 -6.12
C GLU A 148 -7.86 -12.64 -6.72
N GLN A 149 -8.98 -11.96 -6.97
CA GLN A 149 -8.98 -10.59 -7.47
C GLN A 149 -8.36 -9.63 -6.46
N ALA A 150 -8.73 -9.76 -5.18
CA ALA A 150 -8.15 -8.97 -4.10
C ALA A 150 -6.63 -9.23 -3.96
N ALA A 151 -6.20 -10.50 -4.01
CA ALA A 151 -4.80 -10.88 -4.00
C ALA A 151 -4.03 -10.30 -5.20
N ALA A 152 -4.59 -10.37 -6.41
CA ALA A 152 -3.98 -9.79 -7.60
C ALA A 152 -3.86 -8.26 -7.52
N LEU A 153 -4.89 -7.59 -6.99
CA LEU A 153 -4.92 -6.13 -6.86
C LEU A 153 -3.98 -5.62 -5.77
N ALA A 154 -3.83 -6.35 -4.66
CA ALA A 154 -2.76 -6.13 -3.68
C ALA A 154 -1.37 -6.46 -4.26
N GLY A 155 -1.33 -7.27 -5.32
CA GLY A 155 -0.12 -7.77 -5.96
C GLY A 155 0.50 -8.98 -5.25
N LEU A 156 -0.27 -9.67 -4.43
CA LEU A 156 0.15 -10.90 -3.74
C LEU A 156 0.02 -12.15 -4.63
N ALA A 157 -0.81 -12.10 -5.68
CA ALA A 157 -0.97 -13.23 -6.59
C ALA A 157 0.25 -13.41 -7.52
N PRO A 158 0.83 -14.64 -7.63
CA PRO A 158 1.87 -14.94 -8.59
C PRO A 158 1.36 -14.83 -10.03
N ILE A 159 2.15 -14.21 -10.90
CA ILE A 159 1.86 -14.04 -12.33
C ILE A 159 2.63 -15.12 -13.11
N ALA A 160 1.95 -15.77 -14.06
CA ALA A 160 2.57 -16.71 -14.99
C ALA A 160 3.38 -15.96 -16.07
N HIS A 161 4.57 -16.45 -16.37
CA HIS A 161 5.47 -15.92 -17.39
C HIS A 161 5.76 -17.00 -18.45
N ASP A 162 4.69 -17.52 -19.02
CA ASP A 162 4.75 -18.64 -19.96
C ASP A 162 4.64 -18.11 -21.40
N SER A 163 5.41 -18.68 -22.33
CA SER A 163 5.30 -18.36 -23.77
C SER A 163 5.53 -19.61 -24.62
N GLY A 164 4.54 -20.00 -25.43
CA GLY A 164 4.63 -21.24 -26.22
C GLY A 164 4.89 -22.44 -25.31
N SER A 165 6.00 -23.15 -25.54
CA SER A 165 6.45 -24.27 -24.71
C SER A 165 7.25 -23.86 -23.47
N MET A 166 7.64 -22.58 -23.34
CA MET A 166 8.40 -22.09 -22.20
C MET A 166 7.49 -21.92 -20.98
N ARG A 167 7.86 -22.57 -19.87
CA ARG A 167 7.28 -22.34 -18.55
C ARG A 167 8.25 -21.51 -17.71
N GLY A 168 7.87 -20.27 -17.43
CA GLY A 168 8.70 -19.32 -16.68
C GLY A 168 8.53 -19.46 -15.18
N LYS A 169 9.45 -18.85 -14.42
CA LYS A 169 9.29 -18.73 -12.97
C LYS A 169 8.11 -17.80 -12.67
N ARG A 170 7.16 -18.29 -11.87
CA ARG A 170 6.05 -17.47 -11.36
C ARG A 170 6.58 -16.51 -10.31
N ALA A 171 6.21 -15.24 -10.44
CA ALA A 171 6.63 -14.20 -9.50
C ALA A 171 5.46 -13.24 -9.25
N ILE A 172 5.45 -12.65 -8.06
CA ILE A 172 4.53 -11.57 -7.74
C ILE A 172 4.94 -10.30 -8.50
N GLY A 173 3.97 -9.53 -9.01
CA GLY A 173 4.23 -8.33 -9.79
C GLY A 173 3.09 -7.32 -9.70
N GLY A 174 3.34 -6.06 -10.06
CA GLY A 174 2.31 -5.02 -10.12
C GLY A 174 1.58 -4.72 -8.79
N GLY A 175 0.27 -4.46 -8.87
CA GLY A 175 -0.60 -4.27 -7.71
C GLY A 175 -0.33 -3.02 -6.84
N ARG A 176 -1.02 -2.96 -5.70
CA ARG A 176 -0.93 -1.88 -4.70
C ARG A 176 0.19 -2.17 -3.69
N ARG A 177 1.42 -1.74 -3.99
CA ARG A 177 2.64 -2.04 -3.22
C ARG A 177 2.51 -1.77 -1.71
N GLN A 178 1.91 -0.65 -1.32
CA GLN A 178 1.75 -0.30 0.10
C GLN A 178 0.88 -1.34 0.83
N LEU A 179 -0.21 -1.77 0.18
CA LEU A 179 -1.09 -2.79 0.72
C LEU A 179 -0.38 -4.14 0.83
N ARG A 180 0.43 -4.52 -0.17
CA ARG A 180 1.24 -5.75 -0.14
C ARG A 180 2.11 -5.86 1.11
N HIS A 181 2.85 -4.79 1.44
CA HIS A 181 3.74 -4.80 2.61
C HIS A 181 2.96 -4.97 3.91
N VAL A 182 1.83 -4.27 4.05
CA VAL A 182 0.98 -4.32 5.25
C VAL A 182 0.31 -5.68 5.39
N MET A 183 -0.20 -6.25 4.29
CA MET A 183 -0.82 -7.58 4.29
C MET A 183 0.19 -8.68 4.60
N PHE A 184 1.46 -8.55 4.19
CA PHE A 184 2.51 -9.48 4.60
C PHE A 184 2.73 -9.46 6.12
N GLN A 185 2.78 -8.28 6.74
CA GLN A 185 2.90 -8.15 8.20
C GLN A 185 1.67 -8.71 8.92
N ALA A 186 0.46 -8.46 8.40
CA ALA A 186 -0.78 -9.00 8.94
C ALA A 186 -0.79 -10.54 8.86
N ALA A 187 -0.36 -11.10 7.71
CA ALA A 187 -0.29 -12.55 7.50
C ALA A 187 0.73 -13.22 8.44
N LEU A 188 1.87 -12.60 8.72
CA LEU A 188 2.85 -13.11 9.69
C LEU A 188 2.27 -13.21 11.11
N VAL A 189 1.47 -12.24 11.53
CA VAL A 189 0.80 -12.33 12.83
C VAL A 189 -0.31 -13.39 12.77
N ALA A 190 -1.05 -13.40 11.67
CA ALA A 190 -2.15 -14.34 11.48
C ALA A 190 -1.69 -15.80 11.41
N SER A 191 -0.51 -16.10 10.86
CA SER A 191 0.04 -17.46 10.84
C SER A 191 0.31 -18.03 12.23
N HIS A 192 0.57 -17.18 13.21
CA HIS A 192 0.78 -17.62 14.60
C HIS A 192 -0.51 -17.72 15.42
N HIS A 193 -1.51 -16.89 15.11
CA HIS A 193 -2.68 -16.70 15.98
C HIS A 193 -4.03 -17.06 15.36
N ASN A 194 -4.14 -17.17 14.03
CA ASN A 194 -5.35 -17.60 13.35
C ASN A 194 -5.32 -19.12 13.15
N PRO A 195 -6.25 -19.89 13.75
CA PRO A 195 -6.25 -21.35 13.64
C PRO A 195 -6.30 -21.88 12.20
N VAL A 196 -7.01 -21.18 11.31
CA VAL A 196 -7.14 -21.56 9.90
C VAL A 196 -5.89 -21.23 9.10
N LEU A 197 -5.26 -20.08 9.36
CA LEU A 197 -4.07 -19.68 8.60
C LEU A 197 -2.80 -20.36 9.10
N LYS A 198 -2.78 -20.79 10.37
CA LYS A 198 -1.67 -21.55 10.94
C LYS A 198 -1.41 -22.84 10.19
N THR A 199 -2.45 -23.55 9.74
CA THR A 199 -2.30 -24.82 8.99
C THR A 199 -1.73 -24.64 7.58
N VAL A 200 -1.67 -23.41 7.07
CA VAL A 200 -1.18 -23.09 5.71
C VAL A 200 0.19 -22.41 5.76
N ALA A 201 0.67 -22.04 6.95
CA ALA A 201 1.90 -21.30 7.14
C ALA A 201 3.13 -22.18 7.41
N ASP A 202 2.92 -23.46 7.71
CA ASP A 202 3.98 -24.47 7.93
C ASP A 202 4.68 -24.88 6.62
#